data_AF-A0AA96I467-F1
#
_entry.id   AF-A0AA96I467-F1
#
_cell.length_a   1.000
_cell.length_b   1.000
_cell.length_c   1.000
_cell.angle_alpha   90.00
_cell.angle_beta   90.00
_cell.angle_gamma   90.00
#
_symmetry.space_group_name_H-M   'P 1'
#
loop_
_entity.id
_entity.type
_entity.pdbx_description
1 polymer ?
#
loop_
_entity_poly.entity_id
_entity_poly.type
_entity_poly.pdbx_seq_one_letter_code
_entity_poly.pdbx_strand_id
1 'polypeptide(L)'
;MKKYLNQLKVAETSGTKIGLFRTICSIFGGLMVAYLGMTLLVFIIPGTAGESIIVSLLLNTLTWAIIALWISLSKTKYIALLRCIVPTLIFGILLIILYNI
;
A
#
# COMPACT_ATOMS: atom_id res chain seq x y z
N MET A 1 3.55 10.52 23.26
CA MET A 1 3.28 9.54 22.18
C MET A 1 1.89 8.87 22.27
N LYS A 2 1.51 8.26 23.41
CA LYS A 2 0.17 7.62 23.60
C LYS A 2 -1.04 8.53 23.32
N LYS A 3 -0.95 9.83 23.63
CA LYS A 3 -2.05 10.80 23.46
C LYS A 3 -2.41 11.04 21.98
N TYR A 4 -1.40 11.13 21.10
CA TYR A 4 -1.58 11.27 19.65
C TYR A 4 -2.14 10.00 19.02
N LEU A 5 -1.63 8.82 19.40
CA LEU A 5 -2.17 7.53 18.95
C LEU A 5 -3.65 7.34 19.36
N ASN A 6 -4.03 7.78 20.55
CA ASN A 6 -5.43 7.76 20.97
C ASN A 6 -6.30 8.72 20.16
N GLN A 7 -5.79 9.90 19.79
CA GLN A 7 -6.51 10.84 18.91
C GLN A 7 -6.71 10.28 17.49
N LEU A 8 -5.80 9.45 16.97
CA LEU A 8 -5.98 8.76 15.69
C LEU A 8 -6.95 7.56 15.74
N LYS A 9 -7.20 7.00 16.93
CA LYS A 9 -8.17 5.91 17.13
C LYS A 9 -9.62 6.40 17.27
N VAL A 10 -9.82 7.64 17.71
CA VAL A 10 -11.15 8.25 17.82
C VAL A 10 -11.69 8.54 16.42
N ALA A 11 -12.93 8.11 16.15
CA ALA A 11 -13.62 8.48 14.92
C ALA A 11 -13.86 10.00 14.93
N GLU A 12 -13.22 10.75 14.03
CA GLU A 12 -13.49 12.19 13.95
C GLU A 12 -14.94 12.42 13.52
N THR A 13 -15.56 13.40 14.16
CA THR A 13 -16.91 13.88 13.88
C THR A 13 -17.03 14.62 12.55
N SER A 14 -15.90 15.03 11.93
CA SER A 14 -15.85 15.71 10.64
C SER A 14 -15.31 14.80 9.54
N GLY A 15 -16.17 14.40 8.62
CA GLY A 15 -15.81 13.54 7.47
C GLY A 15 -14.77 14.18 6.54
N THR A 16 -14.71 15.51 6.46
CA THR A 16 -13.83 16.24 5.55
C THR A 16 -12.35 16.12 5.95
N LYS A 17 -12.04 16.20 7.25
CA LYS A 17 -10.66 16.08 7.75
C LYS A 17 -10.13 14.63 7.71
N ILE A 18 -11.02 13.66 7.86
CA ILE A 18 -10.69 12.24 7.64
C ILE A 18 -10.50 11.95 6.15
N GLY A 19 -11.35 12.52 5.29
CA GLY A 19 -11.33 12.30 3.85
C GLY A 19 -9.98 12.65 3.23
N LEU A 20 -9.47 13.86 3.49
CA LEU A 20 -8.15 14.29 2.99
C LEU A 20 -7.02 13.35 3.44
N PHE A 21 -7.01 12.94 4.71
CA PHE A 21 -6.00 12.03 5.23
C PHE A 21 -6.05 10.66 4.56
N ARG A 22 -7.27 10.12 4.33
CA ARG A 22 -7.48 8.86 3.60
C ARG A 22 -7.02 8.96 2.16
N THR A 23 -7.33 10.06 1.48
CA THR A 23 -6.90 10.27 0.09
C THR A 23 -5.39 10.29 -0.03
N ILE A 24 -4.70 11.06 0.82
CA ILE A 24 -3.23 11.11 0.83
C ILE A 24 -2.64 9.73 1.14
N CYS A 25 -3.12 9.06 2.20
CA CYS A 25 -2.67 7.69 2.52
C CYS A 25 -2.95 6.71 1.37
N SER A 26 -4.08 6.82 0.68
CA SER A 26 -4.45 5.93 -0.41
C SER A 26 -3.56 6.11 -1.64
N ILE A 27 -3.20 7.36 -1.97
CA ILE A 27 -2.33 7.69 -3.10
C ILE A 27 -0.93 7.16 -2.79
N PHE A 28 -0.30 7.62 -1.71
CA PHE A 28 1.08 7.26 -1.39
C PHE A 28 1.22 5.80 -0.96
N GLY A 29 0.34 5.32 -0.07
CA GLY A 29 0.36 3.95 0.41
C GLY A 29 0.05 2.97 -0.71
N GLY A 30 -0.96 3.26 -1.53
CA GLY A 30 -1.25 2.44 -2.70
C GLY A 30 -0.05 2.37 -3.64
N LEU A 31 0.60 3.51 -3.91
CA LEU A 31 1.69 3.59 -4.88
C LEU A 31 2.86 2.73 -4.39
N MET A 32 3.22 2.87 -3.12
CA MET A 32 4.33 2.15 -2.53
C MET A 32 4.08 0.63 -2.51
N VAL A 33 2.87 0.20 -2.16
CA VAL A 33 2.50 -1.23 -2.17
C VAL A 33 2.46 -1.78 -3.60
N ALA A 34 1.94 -1.02 -4.57
CA ALA A 34 1.87 -1.45 -5.96
C ALA A 34 3.28 -1.63 -6.57
N TYR A 35 4.20 -0.70 -6.35
CA TYR A 35 5.58 -0.84 -6.81
C TYR A 35 6.32 -2.01 -6.16
N LEU A 36 6.14 -2.23 -4.85
CA LEU A 36 6.72 -3.38 -4.15
C LEU A 36 6.13 -4.71 -4.67
N GLY A 37 4.83 -4.75 -4.95
CA GLY A 37 4.16 -5.89 -5.57
C GLY A 37 4.65 -6.14 -7.00
N MET A 38 4.84 -5.08 -7.79
CA MET A 38 5.43 -5.15 -9.13
C MET A 38 6.84 -5.75 -9.06
N THR A 39 7.67 -5.32 -8.10
CA THR A 39 9.03 -5.87 -7.96
C THR A 39 8.99 -7.35 -7.64
N LEU A 40 8.12 -7.79 -6.72
CA LEU A 40 7.92 -9.21 -6.42
C LEU A 40 7.46 -10.02 -7.63
N LEU A 41 6.50 -9.52 -8.39
CA LEU A 41 5.99 -10.18 -9.60
C LEU A 41 7.08 -10.39 -10.65
N VAL A 42 7.95 -9.39 -10.86
CA VAL A 42 9.08 -9.49 -11.79
C VAL A 42 10.02 -10.64 -11.40
N PHE A 43 10.25 -10.87 -10.10
CA PHE A 43 11.13 -11.94 -9.64
C PHE A 43 10.47 -13.33 -9.55
N ILE A 44 9.15 -13.38 -9.36
CA ILE A 44 8.42 -14.65 -9.24
C ILE A 44 8.11 -15.27 -10.61
N ILE A 45 7.88 -14.45 -11.65
CA ILE A 45 7.51 -14.94 -12.98
C ILE A 45 8.75 -15.54 -13.68
N PRO A 46 8.75 -16.86 -13.97
CA PRO A 46 9.79 -17.47 -14.78
C PRO A 46 9.55 -17.07 -16.25
N GLY A 47 10.29 -16.09 -16.75
CA GLY A 47 10.15 -15.57 -18.10
C GLY A 47 11.38 -14.76 -18.53
N THR A 48 11.42 -14.37 -19.80
CA THR A 48 12.45 -13.44 -20.26
C THR A 48 12.26 -12.09 -19.55
N ALA A 49 13.36 -11.41 -19.20
CA ALA A 49 13.30 -10.17 -18.41
C ALA A 49 12.36 -9.10 -19.01
N GLY A 50 12.20 -9.08 -20.34
CA GLY A 50 11.28 -8.17 -21.03
C GLY A 50 9.80 -8.47 -20.76
N GLU A 51 9.38 -9.73 -20.87
CA GLU A 51 7.97 -10.13 -20.72
C GLU A 51 7.49 -9.96 -19.28
N SER A 52 8.32 -10.33 -18.30
CA SER A 52 8.00 -10.19 -16.87
C SER A 52 7.79 -8.73 -16.46
N ILE A 53 8.55 -7.79 -17.04
CA ILE A 53 8.41 -6.36 -16.78
C ILE A 53 7.10 -5.83 -17.37
N ILE A 54 6.78 -6.18 -18.62
CA ILE A 54 5.58 -5.68 -19.31
C ILE A 54 4.31 -6.09 -18.56
N VAL A 55 4.21 -7.37 -18.18
CA VAL A 55 3.03 -7.89 -17.44
C VAL A 55 2.92 -7.21 -16.08
N SER A 56 4.02 -7.09 -15.35
CA SER A 56 4.03 -6.46 -14.02
C SER A 56 3.67 -4.97 -14.09
N LEU A 57 4.09 -4.27 -15.14
CA LEU A 57 3.79 -2.85 -15.35
C LEU A 57 2.32 -2.62 -15.74
N LEU A 58 1.75 -3.50 -16.57
CA LEU A 58 0.32 -3.48 -16.91
C LEU A 58 -0.56 -3.70 -15.67
N LEU A 59 -0.16 -4.61 -14.77
CA LEU A 59 -0.89 -4.90 -13.54
C LEU A 59 -0.65 -3.86 -12.44
N ASN A 60 0.41 -3.07 -12.51
CA ASN A 60 0.79 -2.09 -11.48
C ASN A 60 -0.30 -1.03 -11.24
N THR A 61 -0.84 -0.44 -12.31
CA THR A 61 -1.87 0.63 -12.21
C THR A 61 -3.21 0.10 -11.70
N LEU A 62 -3.60 -1.11 -12.12
CA LEU A 62 -4.80 -1.79 -11.63
C LEU A 62 -4.66 -2.12 -10.14
N THR A 63 -3.53 -2.70 -9.76
CA THR A 63 -3.19 -3.04 -8.37
C THR A 63 -3.18 -1.79 -7.51
N TRP A 64 -2.60 -0.70 -8.02
CA TRP A 64 -2.59 0.60 -7.35
C TRP A 64 -4.01 1.12 -7.06
N ALA A 65 -4.89 1.10 -8.07
CA ALA A 65 -6.28 1.56 -7.92
C ALA A 65 -7.06 0.72 -6.90
N ILE A 66 -6.89 -0.61 -6.91
CA ILE A 66 -7.55 -1.52 -5.96
C ILE A 66 -7.08 -1.26 -4.53
N ILE A 67 -5.76 -1.14 -4.33
CA ILE A 67 -5.19 -0.88 -3.01
C ILE A 67 -5.57 0.53 -2.52
N ALA A 68 -5.52 1.53 -3.40
CA ALA A 68 -5.95 2.88 -3.07
C ALA A 68 -7.43 2.91 -2.66
N LEU A 69 -8.31 2.19 -3.34
CA LEU A 69 -9.72 2.06 -2.96
C LEU A 69 -9.87 1.35 -1.61
N TRP A 70 -9.10 0.29 -1.37
CA TRP A 70 -9.11 -0.44 -0.10
C TRP A 70 -8.64 0.41 1.10
N ILE A 71 -7.60 1.23 0.91
CA ILE A 71 -7.13 2.18 1.92
C ILE A 71 -8.16 3.31 2.08
N SER A 72 -8.70 3.78 0.96
CA SER A 72 -9.72 4.82 0.94
C SER A 72 -10.97 4.36 1.68
N LEU A 73 -11.35 3.08 1.72
CA LEU A 73 -12.54 2.59 2.45
C LEU A 73 -12.38 2.49 3.99
N SER A 74 -11.25 2.94 4.55
CA SER A 74 -10.96 2.80 5.99
C SER A 74 -11.84 3.68 6.90
N LYS A 75 -12.32 3.11 8.02
CA LYS A 75 -13.23 3.79 8.98
C LYS A 75 -12.52 4.83 9.87
N THR A 76 -11.24 4.64 10.18
CA THR A 76 -10.47 5.53 11.05
C THR A 76 -9.11 5.84 10.45
N LYS A 77 -8.51 6.97 10.85
CA LYS A 77 -7.16 7.38 10.39
C LYS A 77 -6.11 6.31 10.72
N TYR A 78 -6.23 5.68 11.89
CA TYR A 78 -5.35 4.58 12.29
C TYR A 78 -5.44 3.37 11.35
N ILE A 79 -6.66 2.95 10.97
CA ILE A 79 -6.84 1.82 10.07
C ILE A 79 -6.33 2.16 8.66
N ALA A 80 -6.50 3.40 8.20
CA ALA A 80 -5.97 3.86 6.92
C ALA A 80 -4.44 3.72 6.88
N LEU A 81 -3.77 4.20 7.93
CA LEU A 81 -2.32 4.13 8.07
C LEU A 81 -1.83 2.67 8.16
N LEU A 82 -2.52 1.85 8.96
CA LEU A 82 -2.20 0.44 9.11
C LEU A 82 -2.30 -0.31 7.77
N ARG A 83 -3.34 -0.01 6.97
CA ARG A 83 -3.53 -0.56 5.62
C ARG A 83 -2.48 -0.10 4.61
N CYS A 84 -1.73 0.97 4.88
CA CYS A 84 -0.55 1.35 4.09
C CYS A 84 0.71 0.62 4.58
N ILE A 85 0.96 0.64 5.89
CA ILE A 85 2.22 0.18 6.48
C ILE A 85 2.34 -1.34 6.50
N VAL A 86 1.25 -2.05 6.78
CA VAL A 86 1.30 -3.52 6.88
C VAL A 86 1.65 -4.16 5.53
N PRO A 87 0.99 -3.81 4.40
CA PRO A 87 1.33 -4.42 3.12
C PRO A 87 2.73 -4.02 2.63
N THR A 88 3.18 -2.77 2.86
CA THR A 88 4.54 -2.37 2.49
C THR A 88 5.60 -3.12 3.28
N LEU A 89 5.39 -3.34 4.58
CA LEU A 89 6.29 -4.14 5.40
C LEU A 89 6.32 -5.61 4.96
N ILE A 90 5.16 -6.21 4.68
CA ILE A 90 5.08 -7.60 4.22
C ILE A 90 5.84 -7.77 2.90
N PHE A 91 5.57 -6.93 1.90
CA PHE A 91 6.25 -7.02 0.62
C PHE A 91 7.74 -6.67 0.73
N GLY A 92 8.11 -5.71 1.58
CA GLY A 92 9.52 -5.41 1.87
C GLY A 92 10.27 -6.59 2.48
N ILE A 93 9.68 -7.25 3.48
CA ILE A 93 10.28 -8.45 4.11
C ILE A 93 10.39 -9.59 3.10
N LEU A 94 9.35 -9.83 2.27
CA LEU A 94 9.43 -10.84 1.22
C LEU A 94 10.56 -10.57 0.23
N LEU A 95 10.74 -9.31 -0.18
CA LEU A 95 11.84 -8.93 -1.08
C LEU A 95 13.21 -9.12 -0.43
N ILE A 96 13.38 -8.80 0.85
CA ILE A 96 14.64 -9.06 1.57
C ILE A 96 14.96 -10.55 1.57
N ILE A 97 13.98 -11.39 1.92
CA ILE A 97 14.16 -12.86 1.92
C ILE A 97 14.50 -13.37 0.51
N LEU A 98 13.78 -12.90 -0.51
CA LEU A 98 13.97 -13.33 -1.90
C LEU A 98 15.33 -12.89 -2.46
N TYR A 99 15.78 -11.68 -2.10
CA TYR A 99 17.04 -11.12 -2.56
C TYR A 99 18.25 -11.61 -1.74
N ASN A 100 18.02 -12.36 -0.65
CA ASN A 100 19.04 -12.99 0.18
C ASN A 100 20.19 -12.06 0.58
N ILE A 101 19.84 -10.85 1.04
CA ILE A 101 20.69 -9.99 1.89
C ILE A 101 20.43 -10.37 3.34
#